data_AF-A0A9N8DDP5-F1
#
_entry.id   AF-A0A9N8DDP5-F1
#
_cell.length_a   1.000
_cell.length_b   1.000
_cell.length_c   1.000
_cell.angle_alpha   90.00
_cell.angle_beta   90.00
_cell.angle_gamma   90.00
#
_symmetry.space_group_name_H-M   'P 1'
#
loop_
_entity.id
_entity.type
_entity.pdbx_description
1 polymer ?
#
loop_
_entity_poly.entity_id
_entity_poly.type
_entity_poly.pdbx_seq_one_letter_code
_entity_poly.pdbx_strand_id
1 'polypeptide(L)'
;MGTDPCNLFDQFQNIWPFSTCVPNSDCAVRSGYYNAYYNSYYKKMRHAVTSCVESCGAGVQCPLILHGHSQGGSIATIASIDLREYNPITMTFGTPRAILKSDACTPCNILDTSRHYRFINTIDGRYDERVMNNLFCNYRQVGNAILLDNDNSPTIATVGLDNDLIRSPTDVGIHDQLIYTERINAIADPGCFPIPLTNWPAGHWCSEGDECASGNCQDRLVCV
;
A
#
# COMPACT_ATOMS: atom_id res chain seq x y z
N MET A 1 -17.00 -5.85 -0.06
CA MET A 1 -16.90 -4.82 1.00
C MET A 1 -16.49 -3.55 0.30
N GLY A 2 -17.36 -2.56 0.24
CA GLY A 2 -17.06 -1.27 -0.37
C GLY A 2 -17.74 -0.22 0.49
N THR A 3 -17.03 0.84 0.82
CA THR A 3 -17.66 2.10 1.21
C THR A 3 -18.68 2.45 0.14
N ASP A 4 -19.93 2.70 0.52
CA ASP A 4 -20.84 3.36 -0.39
C ASP A 4 -20.25 4.75 -0.70
N PRO A 5 -19.82 5.02 -1.95
CA PRO A 5 -19.21 6.30 -2.28
C PRO A 5 -20.18 7.47 -2.05
N CYS A 6 -21.48 7.22 -1.92
CA CYS A 6 -22.51 8.21 -1.65
C CYS A 6 -22.81 8.38 -0.15
N ASN A 7 -22.28 7.54 0.74
CA ASN A 7 -22.45 7.67 2.18
C ASN A 7 -21.25 8.41 2.81
N LEU A 8 -21.41 9.73 2.98
CA LEU A 8 -20.44 10.58 3.69
C LEU A 8 -20.09 10.04 5.08
N PHE A 9 -21.00 9.35 5.76
CA PHE A 9 -20.76 8.78 7.08
C PHE A 9 -19.81 7.58 7.04
N ASP A 10 -19.92 6.73 6.00
CA ASP A 10 -19.01 5.59 5.80
C ASP A 10 -17.61 6.06 5.38
N GLN A 11 -17.52 7.14 4.59
CA GLN A 11 -16.23 7.77 4.31
C GLN A 11 -15.63 8.39 5.58
N PHE A 12 -16.42 9.04 6.43
CA PHE A 12 -15.96 9.64 7.69
C PHE A 12 -15.48 8.62 8.72
N GLN A 13 -16.13 7.46 8.84
CA GLN A 13 -15.70 6.39 9.76
C GLN A 13 -14.28 5.88 9.45
N ASN A 14 -13.88 5.92 8.18
CA ASN A 14 -12.56 5.47 7.72
C ASN A 14 -11.46 6.53 7.83
N ILE A 15 -11.86 7.77 8.12
CA ILE A 15 -11.01 8.96 8.22
C ILE A 15 -10.89 9.39 9.70
N TRP A 16 -11.59 8.73 10.63
CA TRP A 16 -11.54 9.04 12.06
C TRP A 16 -10.10 8.92 12.61
N PRO A 17 -9.58 9.97 13.29
CA PRO A 17 -8.16 10.08 13.61
C PRO A 17 -7.70 9.19 14.77
N PHE A 18 -8.58 8.36 15.33
CA PHE A 18 -8.25 7.47 16.43
C PHE A 18 -7.38 6.31 15.96
N SER A 19 -6.46 5.89 16.84
CA SER A 19 -5.68 4.69 16.69
C SER A 19 -6.24 3.55 17.53
N THR A 20 -5.99 2.32 17.11
CA THR A 20 -6.32 1.11 17.86
C THR A 20 -5.18 0.11 17.67
N CYS A 21 -4.76 -0.55 18.75
CA CYS A 21 -3.68 -1.51 18.69
C CYS A 21 -4.22 -2.85 18.16
N VAL A 22 -3.51 -3.43 17.19
CA VAL A 22 -3.85 -4.76 16.65
C VAL A 22 -3.58 -5.81 17.73
N PRO A 23 -4.54 -6.71 18.06
CA PRO A 23 -4.37 -7.74 19.08
C PRO A 23 -3.05 -8.52 18.95
N ASN A 24 -2.41 -8.75 20.09
CA ASN A 24 -1.13 -9.46 20.17
C ASN A 24 -0.01 -8.84 19.32
N SER A 25 -0.01 -7.52 19.12
CA SER A 25 1.03 -6.80 18.39
C SER A 25 1.40 -5.50 19.10
N ASP A 26 2.56 -4.95 18.72
CA ASP A 26 3.02 -3.60 19.05
C ASP A 26 2.65 -2.57 17.96
N CYS A 27 1.57 -2.82 17.20
CA CYS A 27 1.16 -1.98 16.09
C CYS A 27 -0.14 -1.22 16.38
N ALA A 28 -0.07 0.10 16.45
CA ALA A 28 -1.23 0.98 16.37
C ALA A 28 -1.61 1.29 14.91
N VAL A 29 -2.91 1.18 14.60
CA VAL A 29 -3.47 1.40 13.26
C VAL A 29 -4.69 2.30 13.30
N ARG A 30 -5.07 2.93 12.18
CA ARG A 30 -6.30 3.74 12.10
C ARG A 30 -7.53 2.91 12.50
N SER A 31 -8.31 3.42 13.46
CA SER A 31 -9.50 2.72 13.97
C SER A 31 -10.53 2.41 12.89
N GLY A 32 -10.66 3.26 11.87
CA GLY A 32 -11.57 3.01 10.74
C GLY A 32 -11.23 1.72 10.00
N TYR A 33 -9.96 1.56 9.59
CA TYR A 33 -9.49 0.36 8.92
C TYR A 33 -9.45 -0.85 9.86
N TYR A 34 -9.14 -0.64 11.15
CA TYR A 34 -9.23 -1.68 12.17
C TYR A 34 -10.65 -2.24 12.27
N ASN A 35 -11.66 -1.38 12.39
CA ASN A 35 -13.06 -1.78 12.49
C ASN A 35 -13.55 -2.46 11.21
N ALA A 36 -13.07 -2.01 10.05
CA ALA A 36 -13.37 -2.64 8.78
C ALA A 36 -12.80 -4.06 8.68
N TYR A 37 -11.61 -4.33 9.25
CA TYR A 37 -11.03 -5.67 9.34
C TYR A 37 -11.68 -6.54 10.43
N TYR A 38 -11.76 -6.03 11.66
CA TYR A 38 -12.34 -6.69 12.83
C TYR A 38 -13.86 -6.51 12.92
N ASN A 39 -14.54 -6.73 11.79
CA ASN A 39 -16.00 -6.63 11.71
C ASN A 39 -16.69 -7.97 12.07
N SER A 40 -18.01 -8.04 11.89
CA SER A 40 -18.81 -9.24 12.18
C SER A 40 -18.41 -10.49 11.36
N TYR A 41 -17.73 -10.32 10.23
CA TYR A 41 -17.22 -11.39 9.37
C TYR A 41 -15.82 -11.87 9.76
N TYR A 42 -15.10 -11.16 10.64
CA TYR A 42 -13.72 -11.45 11.00
C TYR A 42 -13.50 -12.92 11.37
N LYS A 43 -14.32 -13.49 12.26
CA LYS A 43 -14.20 -14.89 12.69
C LYS A 43 -14.34 -15.88 11.53
N LYS A 44 -15.29 -15.62 10.63
CA LYS A 44 -15.53 -16.47 9.44
C LYS A 44 -14.36 -16.38 8.46
N MET A 45 -13.85 -15.17 8.22
CA MET A 45 -12.70 -14.94 7.36
C MET A 45 -11.44 -15.61 7.94
N ARG A 46 -11.16 -15.41 9.23
CA ARG A 46 -10.00 -16.03 9.90
C ARG A 46 -10.04 -17.55 9.80
N HIS A 47 -11.19 -18.16 10.07
CA HIS A 47 -11.36 -19.61 9.91
C HIS A 47 -11.15 -20.08 8.47
N ALA A 48 -11.68 -19.35 7.48
CA ALA A 48 -11.49 -19.70 6.07
C ALA A 48 -10.02 -19.61 5.64
N VAL A 49 -9.29 -18.58 6.09
CA VAL A 49 -7.85 -18.45 5.81
C VAL A 49 -7.05 -19.58 6.46
N THR A 50 -7.29 -19.86 7.75
CA THR A 50 -6.63 -20.98 8.44
C THR A 50 -6.86 -22.30 7.72
N SER A 51 -8.12 -22.65 7.42
CA SER A 51 -8.45 -23.88 6.71
C SER A 51 -7.80 -23.96 5.32
N CYS A 52 -7.68 -22.82 4.62
CA CYS A 52 -7.01 -22.76 3.32
C CYS A 52 -5.51 -23.03 3.44
N VAL A 53 -4.81 -22.33 4.35
CA VAL A 53 -3.37 -22.49 4.54
C VAL A 53 -3.02 -23.90 5.03
N GLU A 54 -3.83 -24.47 5.93
CA GLU A 54 -3.64 -25.84 6.43
C GLU A 54 -3.93 -26.91 5.38
N SER A 55 -4.74 -26.62 4.36
CA SER A 55 -5.08 -27.58 3.30
C SER A 55 -3.90 -27.96 2.39
N CYS A 56 -2.80 -27.20 2.45
CA CYS A 56 -1.65 -27.39 1.58
C CYS A 56 -0.79 -28.64 1.87
N GLY A 57 -1.08 -29.33 2.99
CA GLY A 57 -0.41 -30.55 3.38
C GLY A 57 0.83 -30.31 4.24
N ALA A 58 1.19 -31.31 5.04
CA ALA A 58 2.32 -31.23 5.95
C ALA A 58 3.63 -31.02 5.18
N GLY A 59 4.41 -29.99 5.55
CA GLY A 59 5.70 -29.68 4.94
C GLY A 59 5.63 -28.83 3.67
N VAL A 60 4.43 -28.43 3.21
CA VAL A 60 4.25 -27.50 2.08
C VAL A 60 3.86 -26.13 2.63
N GLN A 61 4.71 -25.12 2.38
CA GLN A 61 4.38 -23.75 2.74
C GLN A 61 3.54 -23.11 1.62
N CYS A 62 2.25 -22.95 1.87
CA CYS A 62 1.40 -22.17 0.97
C CYS A 62 1.60 -20.67 1.19
N PRO A 63 1.97 -19.91 0.14
CA PRO A 63 2.07 -18.47 0.27
C PRO A 63 0.68 -17.87 0.47
N LEU A 64 0.48 -17.16 1.57
CA LEU A 64 -0.68 -16.30 1.76
C LEU A 64 -0.40 -14.95 1.08
N ILE A 65 -1.22 -14.59 0.10
CA ILE A 65 -1.14 -13.28 -0.56
C ILE A 65 -2.31 -12.44 -0.09
N LEU A 66 -2.02 -11.27 0.48
CA LEU A 66 -3.00 -10.28 0.92
C LEU A 66 -2.95 -9.10 -0.03
N HIS A 67 -4.11 -8.63 -0.50
CA HIS A 67 -4.14 -7.47 -1.37
C HIS A 67 -5.41 -6.64 -1.21
N GLY A 68 -5.34 -5.40 -1.68
CA GLY A 68 -6.49 -4.50 -1.74
C GLY A 68 -6.14 -3.15 -2.35
N HIS A 69 -7.16 -2.48 -2.88
CA HIS A 69 -7.05 -1.13 -3.42
C HIS A 69 -7.64 -0.11 -2.45
N SER A 70 -7.07 1.10 -2.43
CA SER A 70 -7.53 2.22 -1.60
C SER A 70 -7.64 1.79 -0.12
N GLN A 71 -8.81 1.98 0.50
CA GLN A 71 -9.13 1.47 1.83
C GLN A 71 -8.88 -0.03 2.00
N GLY A 72 -9.19 -0.84 0.97
CA GLY A 72 -8.96 -2.28 1.00
C GLY A 72 -7.49 -2.62 1.17
N GLY A 73 -6.58 -1.81 0.63
CA GLY A 73 -5.15 -1.99 0.83
C GLY A 73 -4.71 -1.66 2.26
N SER A 74 -5.30 -0.63 2.89
CA SER A 74 -5.05 -0.34 4.30
C SER A 74 -5.55 -1.47 5.21
N ILE A 75 -6.69 -2.07 4.87
CA ILE A 75 -7.23 -3.26 5.54
C ILE A 75 -6.28 -4.46 5.32
N ALA A 76 -5.72 -4.64 4.13
CA ALA A 76 -4.75 -5.69 3.85
C ALA A 76 -3.45 -5.50 4.66
N THR A 77 -2.99 -4.27 4.89
CA THR A 77 -1.88 -3.97 5.80
C THR A 77 -2.18 -4.38 7.25
N ILE A 78 -3.42 -4.19 7.72
CA ILE A 78 -3.80 -4.64 9.07
C ILE A 78 -3.86 -6.17 9.10
N ALA A 79 -4.44 -6.78 8.07
CA ALA A 79 -4.49 -8.23 7.91
C ALA A 79 -3.09 -8.84 7.95
N SER A 80 -2.06 -8.19 7.37
CA SER A 80 -0.69 -8.72 7.39
C SER A 80 -0.05 -8.75 8.77
N ILE A 81 -0.49 -7.89 9.69
CA ILE A 81 -0.06 -7.89 11.11
C ILE A 81 -0.77 -9.01 11.87
N ASP A 82 -2.07 -9.16 11.64
CA ASP A 82 -2.92 -10.15 12.32
C ASP A 82 -2.67 -11.59 11.85
N LEU A 83 -2.36 -11.79 10.57
CA LEU A 83 -2.10 -13.08 9.92
C LEU A 83 -0.61 -13.39 9.77
N ARG A 84 0.24 -12.69 10.52
CA ARG A 84 1.71 -12.78 10.41
C ARG A 84 2.26 -14.18 10.61
N GLU A 85 1.57 -15.06 11.35
CA GLU A 85 2.02 -16.44 11.53
C GLU A 85 2.07 -17.24 10.22
N TYR A 86 1.34 -16.79 9.19
CA TYR A 86 1.35 -17.37 7.85
C TYR A 86 2.38 -16.72 6.92
N ASN A 87 3.19 -15.80 7.43
CA ASN A 87 4.24 -15.09 6.68
C ASN A 87 3.76 -14.50 5.33
N PRO A 88 2.68 -13.68 5.32
CA PRO A 88 2.03 -13.26 4.10
C PRO A 88 2.92 -12.38 3.21
N ILE A 89 2.66 -12.40 1.91
CA ILE A 89 3.09 -11.35 0.98
C ILE A 89 1.93 -10.37 0.86
N THR A 90 2.19 -9.08 1.06
CA THR A 90 1.14 -8.06 1.03
C THR A 90 1.36 -7.13 -0.14
N MET A 91 0.36 -7.01 -1.01
CA MET A 91 0.38 -6.18 -2.23
C MET A 91 -0.76 -5.17 -2.16
N THR A 92 -0.43 -3.91 -1.97
CA THR A 92 -1.43 -2.86 -1.78
C THR A 92 -1.43 -1.89 -2.95
N PHE A 93 -2.60 -1.38 -3.35
CA PHE A 93 -2.75 -0.52 -4.53
C PHE A 93 -3.40 0.79 -4.09
N GLY A 94 -2.79 1.94 -4.39
CA GLY A 94 -3.38 3.24 -4.03
C GLY A 94 -3.64 3.41 -2.53
N THR A 95 -2.84 2.78 -1.69
CA THR A 95 -3.21 2.59 -0.29
C THR A 95 -2.93 3.81 0.59
N PRO A 96 -3.94 4.33 1.32
CA PRO A 96 -3.73 5.33 2.34
C PRO A 96 -2.94 4.79 3.54
N ARG A 97 -2.29 5.69 4.28
CA ARG A 97 -1.50 5.39 5.47
C ARG A 97 -2.36 4.76 6.58
N ALA A 98 -1.97 3.56 7.01
CA ALA A 98 -2.72 2.78 8.00
C ALA A 98 -2.05 2.71 9.38
N ILE A 99 -0.71 2.72 9.43
CA ILE A 99 0.08 2.48 10.66
C ILE A 99 0.40 3.81 11.34
N LEU A 100 0.29 3.90 12.66
CA LEU A 100 0.66 5.10 13.41
C LEU A 100 2.20 5.24 13.53
N LYS A 101 2.71 6.48 13.55
CA LYS A 101 4.15 6.80 13.70
C LYS A 101 4.61 6.78 15.15
N SER A 102 3.80 7.27 16.09
CA SER A 102 4.16 7.32 17.51
C SER A 102 2.93 7.39 18.43
N ASP A 103 2.78 6.39 19.30
CA ASP A 103 1.96 6.34 20.52
C ASP A 103 2.46 5.23 21.49
N ALA A 104 1.69 4.94 22.53
CA ALA A 104 1.99 3.91 23.54
C ALA A 104 2.14 2.48 22.97
N CYS A 105 1.67 2.23 21.75
CA CYS A 105 1.80 0.98 21.00
C CYS A 105 2.80 1.16 19.83
N THR A 106 3.96 1.78 20.07
CA THR A 106 5.01 1.99 19.05
C THR A 106 6.37 1.56 19.62
N PRO A 107 7.22 0.85 18.86
CA PRO A 107 7.22 0.69 17.40
C PRO A 107 6.56 -0.59 16.90
N CYS A 108 5.81 -0.51 15.80
CA CYS A 108 5.26 -1.66 15.07
C CYS A 108 6.41 -2.44 14.40
N ASN A 109 7.15 -3.21 15.20
CA ASN A 109 8.34 -3.96 14.75
C ASN A 109 7.98 -5.33 14.20
N ILE A 110 6.78 -5.82 14.53
CA ILE A 110 6.34 -7.15 14.12
C ILE A 110 5.99 -7.24 12.63
N LEU A 111 5.82 -6.10 11.97
CA LEU A 111 5.52 -6.03 10.55
C LEU A 111 6.81 -6.25 9.74
N ASP A 112 6.87 -7.35 8.98
CA ASP A 112 7.91 -7.57 7.99
C ASP A 112 7.62 -6.74 6.72
N THR A 113 8.23 -5.55 6.66
CA THR A 113 8.05 -4.64 5.52
C THR A 113 8.76 -5.13 4.25
N SER A 114 9.71 -6.08 4.36
CA SER A 114 10.38 -6.67 3.19
C SER A 114 9.45 -7.48 2.30
N ARG A 115 8.30 -7.91 2.84
CA ARG A 115 7.24 -8.66 2.14
C ARG A 115 6.01 -7.82 1.83
N HIS A 116 6.11 -6.50 2.02
CA HIS A 116 5.06 -5.55 1.71
C HIS A 116 5.45 -4.74 0.48
N TYR A 117 4.57 -4.74 -0.52
CA TYR A 117 4.74 -4.04 -1.79
C TYR A 117 3.56 -3.09 -1.96
N ARG A 118 3.84 -1.80 -2.15
CA ARG A 118 2.82 -0.77 -2.31
C ARG A 118 2.89 -0.18 -3.70
N PHE A 119 1.90 -0.52 -4.52
CA PHE A 119 1.73 -0.03 -5.88
C PHE A 119 1.05 1.34 -5.85
N ILE A 120 1.66 2.30 -6.53
CA ILE A 120 1.24 3.70 -6.54
C ILE A 120 1.19 4.15 -7.99
N ASN A 121 0.03 4.59 -8.44
CA ASN A 121 -0.10 5.17 -9.77
C ASN A 121 0.55 6.55 -9.83
N THR A 122 1.18 6.82 -10.97
CA THR A 122 1.68 8.13 -11.37
C THR A 122 1.26 8.47 -12.79
N ILE A 123 1.07 9.76 -13.11
CA ILE A 123 0.79 10.25 -14.47
C ILE A 123 1.52 11.58 -14.65
N ASP A 124 2.38 11.66 -15.66
CA ASP A 124 3.14 12.87 -16.00
C ASP A 124 3.84 13.48 -14.77
N GLY A 125 4.46 12.62 -13.95
CA GLY A 125 5.14 13.01 -12.71
C GLY A 125 4.22 13.42 -11.56
N ARG A 126 2.89 13.29 -11.69
CA ARG A 126 1.94 13.47 -10.58
C ARG A 126 1.69 12.14 -9.89
N TYR A 127 1.55 12.16 -8.57
CA TYR A 127 1.31 10.97 -7.75
C TYR A 127 -0.16 10.87 -7.33
N ASP A 128 -0.62 9.63 -7.09
CA ASP A 128 -1.92 9.36 -6.47
C ASP A 128 -2.09 10.14 -5.15
N GLU A 129 -3.00 11.11 -5.17
CA GLU A 129 -3.25 11.99 -4.01
C GLU A 129 -3.69 11.19 -2.78
N ARG A 130 -4.47 10.11 -2.92
CA ARG A 130 -4.95 9.36 -1.75
C ARG A 130 -3.84 8.62 -1.02
N VAL A 131 -2.77 8.27 -1.73
CA VAL A 131 -1.56 7.67 -1.15
C VAL A 131 -0.70 8.73 -0.48
N MET A 132 -0.50 9.86 -1.17
CA MET A 132 0.42 10.90 -0.74
C MET A 132 -0.17 11.82 0.32
N ASN A 133 -1.48 12.01 0.33
CA ASN A 133 -2.15 12.86 1.30
C ASN A 133 -1.97 12.32 2.73
N ASN A 134 -1.56 13.21 3.62
CA ASN A 134 -1.38 12.93 5.03
C ASN A 134 -2.27 13.84 5.87
N LEU A 135 -3.59 13.79 5.62
CA LEU A 135 -4.60 14.57 6.36
C LEU A 135 -4.47 14.47 7.88
N PHE A 136 -3.87 13.40 8.39
CA PHE A 136 -3.58 13.21 9.81
C PHE A 136 -2.11 12.84 9.99
N CYS A 137 -1.30 13.83 10.36
CA CYS A 137 0.17 13.81 10.35
C CYS A 137 0.86 12.63 11.09
N ASN A 138 0.13 11.84 11.88
CA ASN A 138 0.68 10.78 12.74
C ASN A 138 0.61 9.37 12.13
N TYR A 139 0.30 9.20 10.84
CA TYR A 139 0.30 7.87 10.19
C TYR A 139 1.42 7.76 9.17
N ARG A 140 1.88 6.53 8.88
CA ARG A 140 2.94 6.21 7.92
C ARG A 140 2.54 5.17 6.89
N GLN A 141 3.18 5.24 5.74
CA GLN A 141 3.32 4.17 4.76
C GLN A 141 4.31 3.11 5.27
N VAL A 142 4.15 1.89 4.77
CA VAL A 142 5.02 0.74 5.04
C VAL A 142 5.16 -0.09 3.78
N GLY A 143 6.33 -0.68 3.55
CA GLY A 143 6.61 -1.53 2.40
C GLY A 143 7.24 -0.80 1.23
N ASN A 144 7.75 -1.61 0.31
CA ASN A 144 8.50 -1.20 -0.87
C ASN A 144 7.59 -0.52 -1.89
N ALA A 145 7.87 0.75 -2.20
CA ALA A 145 7.13 1.49 -3.20
C ALA A 145 7.43 1.01 -4.63
N ILE A 146 6.35 0.68 -5.35
CA ILE A 146 6.36 0.35 -6.78
C ILE A 146 5.51 1.40 -7.49
N LEU A 147 6.11 2.15 -8.40
CA LEU A 147 5.41 3.18 -9.17
C LEU A 147 4.91 2.58 -10.48
N LEU A 148 3.62 2.77 -10.73
CA LEU A 148 2.95 2.40 -11.95
C LEU A 148 2.77 3.68 -12.77
N ASP A 149 3.65 3.90 -13.74
CA ASP A 149 3.64 5.12 -14.54
C ASP A 149 3.05 4.91 -15.93
N ASN A 150 2.41 5.97 -16.45
CA ASN A 150 1.88 6.19 -17.81
C ASN A 150 1.38 4.96 -18.60
N ASP A 151 0.14 5.02 -19.08
CA ASP A 151 -0.59 3.90 -19.69
C ASP A 151 0.05 3.31 -20.97
N ASN A 152 1.01 4.04 -21.57
CA ASN A 152 1.71 3.66 -22.81
C ASN A 152 3.11 3.06 -22.60
N SER A 153 3.58 2.90 -21.36
CA SER A 153 4.90 2.32 -21.10
C SER A 153 4.78 1.06 -20.24
N PRO A 154 5.23 -0.12 -20.72
CA PRO A 154 5.25 -1.36 -19.92
C PRO A 154 6.32 -1.33 -18.81
N THR A 155 6.89 -0.16 -18.52
CA THR A 155 7.96 0.02 -17.56
C THR A 155 7.40 0.26 -16.16
N ILE A 156 7.71 -0.67 -15.26
CA ILE A 156 7.57 -0.44 -13.83
C ILE A 156 8.78 0.34 -13.34
N ALA A 157 8.56 1.48 -12.69
CA ALA A 157 9.60 2.13 -11.92
C ALA A 157 9.58 1.57 -10.49
N THR A 158 10.66 0.90 -10.09
CA THR A 158 10.88 0.61 -8.67
C THR A 158 11.80 1.66 -8.09
N VAL A 159 11.39 2.29 -7.01
CA VAL A 159 12.31 3.11 -6.20
C VAL A 159 13.04 2.20 -5.20
N GLY A 160 12.46 1.04 -4.85
CA GLY A 160 13.00 0.12 -3.86
C GLY A 160 13.05 0.70 -2.44
N LEU A 161 12.29 1.77 -2.17
CA LEU A 161 12.32 2.46 -0.88
C LEU A 161 11.12 2.09 -0.03
N ASP A 162 11.40 1.48 1.12
CA ASP A 162 10.48 1.38 2.26
C ASP A 162 10.56 2.68 3.09
N ASN A 163 10.00 3.75 2.52
CA ASN A 163 9.95 5.07 3.16
C ASN A 163 8.52 5.62 3.24
N ASP A 164 8.34 6.59 4.14
CA ASP A 164 7.07 7.29 4.36
C ASP A 164 7.08 8.71 3.79
N LEU A 165 7.83 8.94 2.72
CA LEU A 165 7.90 10.26 2.10
C LEU A 165 6.58 10.60 1.42
N ILE A 166 6.21 11.88 1.50
CA ILE A 166 5.09 12.46 0.77
C ILE A 166 5.69 13.02 -0.52
N ARG A 167 5.15 12.57 -1.66
CA ARG A 167 5.62 13.02 -2.97
C ARG A 167 4.58 13.95 -3.61
N SER A 168 5.05 14.93 -4.38
CA SER A 168 4.22 15.95 -5.02
C SER A 168 4.82 16.31 -6.40
N PRO A 169 4.04 16.88 -7.33
CA PRO A 169 2.60 17.21 -7.27
C PRO A 169 1.69 15.98 -7.21
N THR A 170 0.46 16.14 -6.72
CA THR A 170 -0.53 15.04 -6.60
C THR A 170 -1.75 15.26 -7.49
N ASP A 171 -2.43 14.18 -7.86
CA ASP A 171 -3.70 14.22 -8.59
C ASP A 171 -4.63 13.11 -8.09
N VAL A 172 -5.85 13.47 -7.69
CA VAL A 172 -6.87 12.54 -7.20
C VAL A 172 -7.47 11.68 -8.32
N GLY A 173 -7.45 12.14 -9.58
CA GLY A 173 -7.96 11.41 -10.74
C GLY A 173 -7.18 10.13 -11.03
N ILE A 174 -5.93 10.04 -10.55
CA ILE A 174 -5.02 8.91 -10.73
C ILE A 174 -5.39 7.71 -9.81
N HIS A 175 -6.24 7.94 -8.81
CA HIS A 175 -6.57 6.95 -7.78
C HIS A 175 -7.53 5.84 -8.23
N ASP A 176 -8.15 5.96 -9.41
CA ASP A 176 -9.17 5.02 -9.88
C ASP A 176 -8.62 3.58 -9.97
N GLN A 177 -9.41 2.61 -9.49
CA GLN A 177 -9.06 1.19 -9.53
C GLN A 177 -8.85 0.67 -10.97
N LEU A 178 -9.58 1.23 -11.94
CA LEU A 178 -9.45 0.87 -13.35
C LEU A 178 -8.05 1.21 -13.86
N ILE A 179 -7.51 2.38 -13.51
CA ILE A 179 -6.15 2.79 -13.90
C ILE A 179 -5.11 1.83 -13.31
N TYR A 180 -5.24 1.44 -12.03
CA TYR A 180 -4.36 0.41 -11.43
C TYR A 180 -4.45 -0.91 -12.18
N THR A 181 -5.65 -1.34 -12.54
CA THR A 181 -5.89 -2.62 -13.22
C THR A 181 -5.31 -2.62 -14.63
N GLU A 182 -5.56 -1.56 -15.40
CA GLU A 182 -5.03 -1.40 -16.76
C GLU A 182 -3.51 -1.47 -16.79
N ARG A 183 -2.85 -0.81 -15.83
CA ARG A 183 -1.38 -0.81 -15.74
C ARG A 183 -0.81 -2.16 -15.36
N ILE A 184 -1.39 -2.81 -14.36
CA ILE A 184 -0.96 -4.17 -13.96
C ILE A 184 -1.17 -5.16 -15.11
N ASN A 185 -2.25 -5.03 -15.88
CA ASN A 185 -2.45 -5.85 -17.08
C ASN A 185 -1.40 -5.54 -18.16
N ALA A 186 -1.13 -4.26 -18.46
CA ALA A 186 -0.10 -3.88 -19.43
C ALA A 186 1.30 -4.42 -19.08
N ILE A 187 1.57 -4.59 -17.79
CA ILE A 187 2.80 -5.20 -17.26
C ILE A 187 2.78 -6.73 -17.41
N ALA A 188 1.65 -7.37 -17.12
CA ALA A 188 1.52 -8.83 -17.08
C ALA A 188 1.33 -9.46 -18.48
N ASP A 189 0.61 -8.78 -19.36
CA ASP A 189 0.20 -9.24 -20.70
C ASP A 189 1.36 -9.68 -21.62
N PRO A 190 2.54 -9.02 -21.61
CA PRO A 190 3.68 -9.47 -22.41
C PRO A 190 4.19 -10.88 -22.04
N GLY A 191 3.82 -11.42 -20.87
CA GLY A 191 4.26 -12.73 -20.40
C GLY A 191 5.77 -12.82 -20.11
N CYS A 192 6.46 -11.67 -20.05
CA CYS A 192 7.88 -11.60 -19.75
C CYS A 192 8.11 -11.73 -18.24
N PHE A 193 8.69 -12.85 -17.83
CA PHE A 193 9.10 -13.09 -16.44
C PHE A 193 10.61 -13.40 -16.35
N PRO A 194 11.34 -12.82 -15.39
CA PRO A 194 10.88 -11.83 -14.40
C PRO A 194 10.49 -10.50 -15.06
N ILE A 195 9.51 -9.79 -14.46
CA ILE A 195 9.11 -8.47 -14.94
C ILE A 195 10.32 -7.53 -14.79
N PRO A 196 10.79 -6.92 -15.89
CA PRO A 196 11.92 -5.99 -15.81
C PRO A 196 11.49 -4.75 -15.03
N LEU A 197 12.16 -4.48 -13.92
CA LEU A 197 12.04 -3.22 -13.20
C LEU A 197 12.99 -2.22 -13.85
N THR A 198 12.46 -1.06 -14.23
CA THR A 198 13.27 0.07 -14.66
C THR A 198 13.38 1.08 -13.53
N ASN A 199 14.26 2.05 -13.76
CA ASN A 199 14.33 3.23 -12.95
C ASN A 199 13.20 4.22 -13.32
N TRP A 200 13.15 5.37 -12.63
CA TRP A 200 12.16 6.42 -12.89
C TRP A 200 12.18 6.88 -14.35
N PRO A 201 11.05 6.89 -15.05
CA PRO A 201 10.98 7.48 -16.38
C PRO A 201 11.15 9.01 -16.31
N ALA A 202 11.58 9.62 -17.42
CA ALA A 202 11.74 11.06 -17.50
C ALA A 202 10.40 11.79 -17.28
N GLY A 203 10.42 12.92 -16.56
CA GLY A 203 9.22 13.72 -16.25
C GLY A 203 8.73 13.61 -14.80
N HIS A 204 9.31 12.69 -14.01
CA HIS A 204 9.12 12.66 -12.56
C HIS A 204 10.04 13.65 -11.86
N TRP A 205 9.53 14.22 -10.76
CA TRP A 205 10.22 15.24 -9.98
C TRP A 205 11.14 14.56 -8.95
N CYS A 206 12.43 14.92 -8.91
CA CYS A 206 13.23 14.74 -7.70
C CYS A 206 12.95 15.92 -6.78
N SER A 207 12.23 15.65 -5.70
CA SER A 207 12.10 16.58 -4.57
C SER A 207 12.92 16.13 -3.35
N GLU A 208 13.37 14.88 -3.34
CA GLU A 208 13.99 14.25 -2.17
C GLU A 208 15.39 13.73 -2.47
N GLY A 209 16.27 13.79 -1.46
CA GLY A 209 17.68 13.44 -1.62
C GLY A 209 17.92 11.96 -2.00
N ASP A 210 17.00 11.08 -1.61
CA ASP A 210 17.03 9.65 -1.97
C ASP A 210 16.65 9.40 -3.44
N GLU A 211 15.71 10.17 -3.99
CA GLU A 211 15.37 10.18 -5.42
C GLU A 211 16.56 10.64 -6.25
N CYS A 212 17.20 11.76 -5.87
CA CYS A 212 18.40 12.28 -6.54
C CYS A 212 19.57 11.30 -6.45
N ALA A 213 19.78 10.69 -5.28
CA ALA A 213 20.87 9.72 -5.06
C ALA A 213 20.71 8.43 -5.88
N SER A 214 19.47 8.10 -6.30
CA SER A 214 19.23 6.96 -7.19
C SER A 214 19.83 7.17 -8.60
N GLY A 215 20.11 8.42 -8.99
CA GLY A 215 20.69 8.76 -10.30
C GLY A 215 19.69 8.72 -11.46
N ASN A 216 18.39 8.63 -11.17
CA ASN A 216 17.37 8.24 -12.14
C ASN A 216 16.23 9.23 -12.35
N CYS A 217 16.09 10.23 -11.49
CA CYS A 217 15.13 11.32 -11.68
C CYS A 217 15.86 12.55 -12.26
N GLN A 218 15.19 13.37 -13.08
CA GLN A 218 15.77 14.61 -13.60
C GLN A 218 15.41 15.80 -12.71
N ASP A 219 16.42 16.47 -12.16
CA ASP A 219 16.28 17.67 -11.35
C ASP A 219 15.58 18.78 -12.13
N ARG A 220 14.39 19.19 -11.71
CA ARG A 220 13.93 20.58 -11.90
C ARG A 220 12.99 21.01 -10.78
N LEU A 221 13.56 21.48 -9.69
CA LEU A 221 13.10 22.70 -9.01
C LEU A 221 14.33 23.31 -8.32
N VAL A 222 14.88 24.36 -8.91
CA VAL A 222 15.84 25.25 -8.26
C VAL A 222 15.12 25.83 -7.05
N CYS A 223 15.60 25.55 -5.84
CA CYS A 223 15.16 26.28 -4.66
C CYS A 223 15.36 27.78 -4.92
N VAL A 224 14.27 28.55 -4.86
CA VAL A 224 14.35 30.01 -4.66
C VAL A 224 14.39 30.27 -3.16
#